data_AF-A0A6C0L3D3-F1
#
_entry.id   AF-A0A6C0L3D3-F1
#
_cell.length_a   1.000
_cell.length_b   1.000
_cell.length_c   1.000
_cell.angle_alpha   90.00
_cell.angle_beta   90.00
_cell.angle_gamma   90.00
#
_symmetry.space_group_name_H-M   'P 1'
#
loop_
_entity.id
_entity.type
_entity.pdbx_description
1 polymer ?
#
loop_
_entity_poly.entity_id
_entity_poly.type
_entity_poly.pdbx_seq_one_letter_code
_entity_poly.pdbx_strand_id
1 'polypeptide(L)'
;MKTTLDYSVIKAGGSLHSIDLAAALFNDIGTDALQGIIEQFNQLGTTLYLPAKPSELGTGDVASNFRYKHDMKVNREVIDNWLTIFKTYSENPSNNPVVITAVDRTERLYTFQLGESGEIDVIHNQIMKSVTLETKIMKEFLESSGITHEDMKNIRMATKDSDFRSYGADMIATITMVNWMFHPEIFKKEYLTPYIVSPEHTFSRAEVSGQPMLQPVVIRGKEWKPKEGFDYLYFKDPSYNVTNQCFMVPDPDCMPKIYHQLFEALSNEENGTKKMIREFFLKQSTFSRLSDFWLNDVDDGFTILMIIHCFKFCSLSTEEEQVRDQFIEISKPWFEELHK
;
A
#
# COMPACT_ATOMS: atom_id res chain seq x y z
N MET A 1 14.44 -2.87 15.78
CA MET A 1 13.82 -4.12 15.27
C MET A 1 14.35 -4.32 13.85
N LYS A 2 14.75 -5.55 13.46
CA LYS A 2 15.23 -5.80 12.09
C LYS A 2 14.04 -5.64 11.14
N THR A 3 14.04 -4.59 10.33
CA THR A 3 13.19 -4.50 9.13
C THR A 3 13.68 -5.56 8.15
N THR A 4 13.07 -6.73 8.20
CA THR A 4 13.30 -7.77 7.18
C THR A 4 12.15 -7.63 6.21
N LEU A 5 12.42 -7.32 4.95
CA LEU A 5 11.37 -7.28 3.94
C LEU A 5 10.91 -8.72 3.69
N ASP A 6 9.60 -8.93 3.69
CA ASP A 6 9.00 -10.23 3.42
C ASP A 6 8.45 -10.24 2.00
N TYR A 7 8.69 -11.36 1.34
CA TYR A 7 8.30 -11.61 -0.03
C TYR A 7 7.37 -12.80 -0.06
N SER A 8 6.07 -12.50 -0.06
CA SER A 8 5.01 -13.49 -0.08
C SER A 8 4.51 -13.73 -1.50
N VAL A 9 4.27 -15.00 -1.85
CA VAL A 9 3.70 -15.37 -3.16
C VAL A 9 2.48 -16.25 -2.94
N ILE A 10 1.33 -15.77 -3.41
CA ILE A 10 0.09 -16.54 -3.52
C ILE A 10 0.02 -17.13 -4.92
N LYS A 11 -0.26 -18.43 -5.01
CA LYS A 11 -0.48 -19.14 -6.27
C LYS A 11 -1.91 -19.65 -6.35
N ALA A 12 -2.54 -19.48 -7.51
CA ALA A 12 -3.84 -20.04 -7.81
C ALA A 12 -3.90 -20.53 -9.26
N GLY A 13 -5.01 -21.15 -9.64
CA GLY A 13 -5.20 -21.75 -10.97
C GLY A 13 -5.52 -20.74 -12.09
N GLY A 14 -5.48 -19.44 -11.80
CA GLY A 14 -5.79 -18.39 -12.76
C GLY A 14 -4.65 -18.12 -13.74
N SER A 15 -4.81 -17.05 -14.52
CA SER A 15 -3.88 -16.65 -15.59
C SER A 15 -3.27 -15.27 -15.40
N LEU A 16 -3.68 -14.53 -14.37
CA LEU A 16 -3.19 -13.17 -14.14
C LEU A 16 -1.92 -13.19 -13.29
N HIS A 17 -1.02 -12.25 -13.57
CA HIS A 17 0.18 -12.05 -12.76
C HIS A 17 0.10 -10.67 -12.14
N SER A 18 0.32 -10.59 -10.84
CA SER A 18 0.26 -9.33 -10.09
C SER A 18 1.44 -9.21 -9.16
N ILE A 19 1.98 -7.99 -9.05
CA ILE A 19 3.05 -7.65 -8.11
C ILE A 19 2.61 -6.42 -7.32
N ASP A 20 2.66 -6.50 -6.01
CA ASP A 20 2.39 -5.40 -5.08
C ASP A 20 3.70 -5.03 -4.36
N LEU A 21 4.21 -3.82 -4.64
CA LEU A 21 5.48 -3.33 -4.11
C LEU A 21 5.26 -2.33 -2.96
N ALA A 22 4.93 -2.87 -1.79
CA ALA A 22 4.53 -2.16 -0.59
C ALA A 22 5.69 -1.78 0.34
N ALA A 23 6.88 -1.49 -0.19
CA ALA A 23 8.05 -1.17 0.63
C ALA A 23 9.06 -0.22 -0.02
N ALA A 24 10.00 0.28 0.78
CA ALA A 24 11.23 0.90 0.28
C ALA A 24 12.20 -0.17 -0.24
N LEU A 25 12.63 -0.05 -1.49
CA LEU A 25 13.43 -1.06 -2.20
C LEU A 25 14.93 -0.88 -1.94
N PHE A 26 15.47 -1.33 -0.80
CA PHE A 26 16.91 -1.31 -0.52
C PHE A 26 17.54 -2.72 -0.46
N ASN A 27 18.84 -2.84 -0.69
CA ASN A 27 19.58 -4.06 -1.02
C ASN A 27 19.76 -5.06 0.12
N ASP A 28 19.29 -4.76 1.34
CA ASP A 28 19.16 -5.78 2.40
C ASP A 28 18.12 -6.86 2.01
N ILE A 29 17.36 -6.68 0.91
CA ILE A 29 16.53 -7.72 0.30
C ILE A 29 17.38 -8.75 -0.49
N GLY A 30 18.70 -8.58 -0.55
CA GLY A 30 19.57 -9.35 -1.43
C GLY A 30 19.40 -8.88 -2.88
N THR A 31 20.50 -8.89 -3.63
CA THR A 31 20.51 -8.54 -5.06
C THR A 31 19.53 -9.39 -5.89
N ASP A 32 19.14 -10.55 -5.35
CA ASP A 32 18.24 -11.52 -5.95
C ASP A 32 16.76 -11.07 -5.98
N ALA A 33 16.30 -10.23 -5.06
CA ALA A 33 14.88 -9.89 -4.98
C ALA A 33 14.43 -8.85 -6.03
N LEU A 34 15.24 -7.81 -6.26
CA LEU A 34 14.97 -6.86 -7.34
C LEU A 34 15.00 -7.57 -8.70
N GLN A 35 15.98 -8.45 -8.89
CA GLN A 35 16.09 -9.28 -10.08
C GLN A 35 14.85 -10.20 -10.23
N GLY A 36 14.41 -10.84 -9.15
CA GLY A 36 13.19 -11.66 -9.14
C GLY A 36 11.91 -10.88 -9.46
N ILE A 37 11.80 -9.62 -9.03
CA ILE A 37 10.68 -8.73 -9.42
C ILE A 37 10.76 -8.40 -10.91
N ILE A 38 11.93 -8.01 -11.40
CA ILE A 38 12.16 -7.71 -12.82
C ILE A 38 11.85 -8.92 -13.70
N GLU A 39 12.24 -10.12 -13.28
CA GLU A 39 11.95 -11.36 -14.01
C GLU A 39 10.46 -11.65 -14.13
N GLN A 40 9.66 -11.30 -13.12
CA GLN A 40 8.21 -11.44 -13.18
C GLN A 40 7.54 -10.44 -14.12
N PHE A 41 8.16 -9.30 -14.42
CA PHE A 41 7.67 -8.43 -15.49
C PHE A 41 7.72 -9.14 -16.85
N ASN A 42 8.59 -10.13 -17.07
CA ASN A 42 8.59 -10.87 -18.33
C ASN A 42 7.33 -11.73 -18.54
N GLN A 43 6.52 -11.96 -17.51
CA GLN A 43 5.22 -12.63 -17.66
C GLN A 43 4.24 -11.69 -18.38
N LEU A 44 3.60 -12.20 -19.43
CA LEU A 44 2.67 -11.42 -20.23
C LEU A 44 1.46 -11.00 -19.37
N GLY A 45 1.10 -9.73 -19.42
CA GLY A 45 -0.06 -9.20 -18.70
C GLY A 45 0.16 -8.93 -17.20
N THR A 46 1.41 -8.95 -16.71
CA THR A 46 1.69 -8.60 -15.30
C THR A 46 1.18 -7.20 -14.94
N THR A 47 0.45 -7.09 -13.83
CA THR A 47 -0.02 -5.82 -13.26
C THR A 47 0.85 -5.43 -12.07
N LEU A 48 1.42 -4.22 -12.11
CA LEU A 48 2.14 -3.64 -10.99
C LEU A 48 1.23 -2.74 -10.15
N TYR A 49 1.04 -3.11 -8.90
CA TYR A 49 0.35 -2.33 -7.87
C TYR A 49 1.35 -1.57 -7.01
N LEU A 50 1.01 -0.33 -6.67
CA LEU A 50 1.88 0.59 -5.98
C LEU A 50 1.13 1.37 -4.88
N PRO A 51 1.36 1.05 -3.59
CA PRO A 51 0.78 1.80 -2.47
C PRO A 51 1.57 3.08 -2.18
N ALA A 52 1.93 3.82 -3.23
CA ALA A 52 2.59 5.11 -3.17
C ALA A 52 2.10 6.03 -4.26
N LYS A 53 1.61 7.22 -3.90
CA LYS A 53 1.15 8.23 -4.86
C LYS A 53 2.36 8.98 -5.45
N PRO A 54 2.48 9.08 -6.79
CA PRO A 54 3.42 9.98 -7.45
C PRO A 54 3.22 11.41 -6.93
N SER A 55 4.30 12.05 -6.48
CA SER A 55 4.26 13.39 -5.88
C SER A 55 4.94 14.42 -6.79
N GLU A 56 4.33 15.58 -6.96
CA GLU A 56 4.92 16.70 -7.69
C GLU A 56 5.91 17.49 -6.83
N LEU A 57 6.84 18.21 -7.46
CA LEU A 57 7.71 19.14 -6.73
C LEU A 57 6.90 20.22 -6.03
N GLY A 58 7.20 20.46 -4.76
CA GLY A 58 6.52 21.45 -3.93
C GLY A 58 5.46 20.85 -3.01
N THR A 59 5.16 19.55 -3.09
CA THR A 59 4.27 18.87 -2.15
C THR A 59 4.93 18.48 -0.83
N GLY A 60 6.24 18.73 -0.70
CA GLY A 60 7.03 18.36 0.49
C GLY A 60 7.64 16.97 0.36
N ASP A 61 7.60 16.20 1.44
CA ASP A 61 8.20 14.86 1.48
C ASP A 61 7.52 13.90 0.47
N VAL A 62 8.29 13.03 -0.16
CA VAL A 62 7.78 12.00 -1.09
C VAL A 62 7.07 10.83 -0.37
N ALA A 63 6.54 9.84 -1.08
CA ALA A 63 6.01 8.64 -0.42
C ALA A 63 7.13 7.82 0.26
N SER A 64 6.84 7.15 1.37
CA SER A 64 7.83 6.34 2.10
C SER A 64 8.42 5.20 1.26
N ASN A 65 7.66 4.65 0.32
CA ASN A 65 8.15 3.62 -0.59
C ASN A 65 9.30 4.13 -1.47
N PHE A 66 9.31 5.41 -1.82
CA PHE A 66 10.32 6.00 -2.70
C PHE A 66 11.53 6.58 -1.95
N ARG A 67 11.64 6.36 -0.62
CA ARG A 67 12.75 6.92 0.17
C ARG A 67 13.16 6.05 1.35
N TYR A 68 14.36 6.30 1.85
CA TYR A 68 14.82 5.77 3.13
C TYR A 68 15.35 6.90 4.02
N LYS A 69 14.57 7.32 5.02
CA LYS A 69 14.81 8.58 5.76
C LYS A 69 16.03 8.60 6.69
N HIS A 70 16.66 7.45 6.93
CA HIS A 70 17.69 7.27 7.96
C HIS A 70 19.12 7.25 7.43
N ASP A 71 19.32 6.91 6.15
CA ASP A 71 20.64 6.80 5.53
C ASP A 71 20.58 7.32 4.09
N MET A 72 21.45 8.29 3.77
CA MET A 72 21.47 8.95 2.45
C MET A 72 21.91 8.01 1.31
N LYS A 73 22.81 7.06 1.59
CA LYS A 73 23.29 6.10 0.58
C LYS A 73 22.23 5.08 0.26
N VAL A 74 21.59 4.53 1.30
CA VAL A 74 20.45 3.62 1.16
C VAL A 74 19.29 4.33 0.46
N ASN A 75 19.06 5.61 0.75
CA ASN A 75 18.02 6.39 0.07
C ASN A 75 18.26 6.52 -1.43
N ARG A 76 19.50 6.79 -1.87
CA ARG A 76 19.84 6.84 -3.29
C ARG A 76 19.57 5.52 -3.99
N GLU A 77 19.95 4.43 -3.33
CA GLU A 77 19.73 3.09 -3.83
C GLU A 77 18.23 2.77 -3.98
N VAL A 78 17.39 3.13 -3.01
CA VAL A 78 15.93 3.01 -3.13
C VAL A 78 15.42 3.75 -4.37
N ILE A 79 15.89 4.97 -4.60
CA ILE A 79 15.47 5.78 -5.74
C ILE A 79 15.92 5.15 -7.06
N ASP A 80 17.17 4.70 -7.15
CA ASP A 80 17.73 4.03 -8.33
C ASP A 80 16.97 2.74 -8.66
N ASN A 81 16.61 1.97 -7.63
CA ASN A 81 15.81 0.75 -7.77
C ASN A 81 14.42 1.06 -8.32
N TRP A 82 13.74 2.10 -7.82
CA TRP A 82 12.45 2.53 -8.38
C TRP A 82 12.54 3.02 -9.82
N LEU A 83 13.58 3.80 -10.16
CA LEU A 83 13.80 4.23 -11.54
C LEU A 83 14.02 3.02 -12.46
N THR A 84 14.74 2.01 -12.00
CA THR A 84 14.94 0.75 -12.73
C THR A 84 13.62 0.00 -12.91
N ILE A 85 12.79 -0.11 -11.87
CA ILE A 85 11.46 -0.72 -11.93
C ILE A 85 10.57 0.00 -12.96
N PHE A 86 10.43 1.33 -12.88
CA PHE A 86 9.59 2.08 -13.81
C PHE A 86 10.10 1.97 -15.25
N LYS A 87 11.41 2.07 -15.47
CA LYS A 87 12.00 1.88 -16.79
C LYS A 87 11.66 0.50 -17.34
N THR A 88 11.95 -0.56 -16.59
CA THR A 88 11.78 -1.94 -17.04
C THR A 88 10.31 -2.27 -17.27
N TYR A 89 9.42 -1.83 -16.38
CA TYR A 89 7.99 -2.05 -16.50
C TYR A 89 7.38 -1.28 -17.68
N SER A 90 7.85 -0.06 -17.96
CA SER A 90 7.41 0.71 -19.14
C SER A 90 7.85 0.12 -20.48
N GLU A 91 8.98 -0.61 -20.48
CA GLU A 91 9.52 -1.30 -21.66
C GLU A 91 8.84 -2.68 -21.88
N ASN A 92 7.97 -3.10 -20.95
CA ASN A 92 7.24 -4.36 -21.05
C ASN A 92 6.31 -4.38 -22.27
N PRO A 93 6.32 -5.47 -23.07
CA PRO A 93 5.43 -5.62 -24.23
C PRO A 93 3.94 -5.47 -23.93
N SER A 94 3.52 -5.75 -22.69
CA SER A 94 2.13 -5.68 -22.25
C SER A 94 1.66 -4.23 -22.10
N ASN A 95 2.59 -3.28 -21.90
CA ASN A 95 2.30 -1.85 -21.73
C ASN A 95 1.18 -1.57 -20.71
N ASN A 96 1.10 -2.40 -19.67
CA ASN A 96 0.12 -2.25 -18.60
C ASN A 96 0.47 -0.99 -17.79
N PRO A 97 -0.55 -0.25 -17.31
CA PRO A 97 -0.28 0.85 -16.40
C PRO A 97 0.23 0.34 -15.06
N VAL A 98 0.86 1.23 -14.29
CA VAL A 98 1.07 1.04 -12.85
C VAL A 98 -0.21 1.47 -12.14
N VAL A 99 -0.76 0.61 -11.30
CA VAL A 99 -1.99 0.89 -10.57
C VAL A 99 -1.65 1.43 -9.19
N ILE A 100 -2.00 2.68 -8.93
CA ILE A 100 -1.81 3.28 -7.61
C ILE A 100 -2.89 2.75 -6.68
N THR A 101 -2.46 2.24 -5.53
CA THR A 101 -3.36 1.72 -4.48
C THR A 101 -3.34 2.58 -3.22
N ALA A 102 -2.44 3.57 -3.17
CA ALA A 102 -2.39 4.56 -2.11
C ALA A 102 -3.58 5.53 -2.16
N VAL A 103 -4.14 5.79 -0.99
CA VAL A 103 -5.10 6.87 -0.74
C VAL A 103 -4.46 7.90 0.18
N ASP A 104 -4.57 9.18 -0.19
CA ASP A 104 -3.96 10.28 0.56
C ASP A 104 -4.57 10.39 1.97
N ARG A 105 -3.77 10.83 2.94
CA ARG A 105 -4.24 11.02 4.33
C ARG A 105 -5.35 12.06 4.47
N THR A 106 -5.53 12.94 3.50
CA THR A 106 -6.64 13.93 3.42
C THR A 106 -7.92 13.30 2.87
N GLU A 107 -7.81 12.22 2.11
CA GLU A 107 -8.93 11.55 1.44
C GLU A 107 -9.50 10.39 2.29
N ARG A 108 -8.73 9.89 3.26
CA ARG A 108 -9.16 8.83 4.18
C ARG A 108 -10.37 9.26 5.00
N LEU A 109 -11.48 8.55 4.85
CA LEU A 109 -12.74 8.83 5.56
C LEU A 109 -12.70 8.37 7.02
N TYR A 110 -12.02 7.26 7.30
CA TYR A 110 -12.01 6.65 8.62
C TYR A 110 -10.59 6.41 9.15
N THR A 111 -10.47 6.39 10.47
CA THR A 111 -9.27 6.00 11.22
C THR A 111 -9.69 5.03 12.33
N PHE A 112 -8.90 3.99 12.56
CA PHE A 112 -9.08 3.04 13.66
C PHE A 112 -8.28 3.52 14.87
N GLN A 113 -8.97 3.86 15.95
CA GLN A 113 -8.35 4.27 17.22
C GLN A 113 -8.28 3.08 18.17
N LEU A 114 -7.07 2.76 18.64
CA LEU A 114 -6.80 1.63 19.52
C LEU A 114 -6.70 2.12 20.96
N GLY A 115 -7.65 1.69 21.79
CA GLY A 115 -7.81 2.08 23.18
C GLY A 115 -6.96 1.28 24.16
N GLU A 116 -6.77 1.82 25.36
CA GLU A 116 -5.85 1.26 26.36
C GLU A 116 -6.32 -0.08 26.94
N SER A 117 -7.63 -0.36 26.91
CA SER A 117 -8.19 -1.61 27.43
C SER A 117 -8.36 -2.68 26.35
N GLY A 118 -7.79 -2.47 25.15
CA GLY A 118 -7.91 -3.37 24.01
C GLY A 118 -9.12 -3.09 23.11
N GLU A 119 -9.92 -2.06 23.41
CA GLU A 119 -11.01 -1.62 22.57
C GLU A 119 -10.52 -0.95 21.27
N ILE A 120 -11.33 -1.04 20.23
CA ILE A 120 -11.11 -0.32 18.97
C ILE A 120 -12.33 0.52 18.64
N ASP A 121 -12.12 1.76 18.22
CA ASP A 121 -13.18 2.66 17.76
C ASP A 121 -12.89 3.15 16.35
N VAL A 122 -13.91 3.23 15.51
CA VAL A 122 -13.80 3.76 14.15
C VAL A 122 -14.20 5.23 14.17
N ILE A 123 -13.26 6.11 13.85
CA ILE A 123 -13.43 7.57 13.84
C ILE A 123 -13.61 8.06 12.41
N HIS A 124 -14.68 8.81 12.14
CA HIS A 124 -14.88 9.49 10.86
C HIS A 124 -14.08 10.81 10.83
N ASN A 125 -13.11 10.91 9.94
CA ASN A 125 -12.09 11.97 9.92
C ASN A 125 -12.65 13.36 9.59
N GLN A 126 -13.75 13.46 8.84
CA GLN A 126 -14.34 14.77 8.53
C GLN A 126 -15.11 15.38 9.70
N ILE A 127 -15.83 14.55 10.48
CA ILE A 127 -16.66 15.01 11.60
C ILE A 127 -15.99 14.78 12.98
N MET A 128 -14.85 14.09 12.99
CA MET A 128 -14.06 13.75 14.18
C MET A 128 -14.88 13.06 15.29
N LYS A 129 -15.74 12.11 14.89
CA LYS A 129 -16.60 11.36 15.81
C LYS A 129 -16.50 9.86 15.56
N SER A 130 -16.67 9.09 16.63
CA SER A 130 -16.84 7.64 16.55
C SER A 130 -18.13 7.30 15.81
N VAL A 131 -18.08 6.29 14.95
CA VAL A 131 -19.23 5.80 14.18
C VAL A 131 -19.61 4.41 14.64
N THR A 132 -20.83 4.28 15.16
CA THR A 132 -21.26 3.11 15.91
C THR A 132 -21.33 1.83 15.07
N LEU A 133 -21.81 1.91 13.83
CA LEU A 133 -21.99 0.73 12.97
C LEU A 133 -20.65 0.14 12.55
N GLU A 134 -19.76 0.98 12.01
CA GLU A 134 -18.42 0.61 11.57
C GLU A 134 -17.56 0.11 12.74
N THR A 135 -17.70 0.74 13.91
CA THR A 135 -17.06 0.27 15.14
C THR A 135 -17.53 -1.13 15.52
N LYS A 136 -18.85 -1.39 15.43
CA LYS A 136 -19.41 -2.72 15.69
C LYS A 136 -18.85 -3.75 14.69
N ILE A 137 -18.86 -3.44 13.40
CA ILE A 137 -18.32 -4.32 12.35
C ILE A 137 -16.86 -4.66 12.62
N MET A 138 -16.03 -3.66 12.95
CA MET A 138 -14.60 -3.88 13.22
C MET A 138 -14.38 -4.77 14.46
N LYS A 139 -15.16 -4.58 15.53
CA LYS A 139 -15.08 -5.42 16.74
C LYS A 139 -15.45 -6.88 16.42
N GLU A 140 -16.59 -7.08 15.76
CA GLU A 140 -17.06 -8.42 15.38
C GLU A 140 -16.10 -9.13 14.42
N PHE A 141 -15.46 -8.38 13.51
CA PHE A 141 -14.39 -8.88 12.63
C PHE A 141 -13.19 -9.41 13.41
N LEU A 142 -12.65 -8.60 14.34
CA LEU A 142 -11.47 -8.97 15.14
C LEU A 142 -11.77 -10.18 16.02
N GLU A 143 -12.93 -10.19 16.70
CA GLU A 143 -13.39 -11.32 17.51
C GLU A 143 -13.51 -12.61 16.68
N SER A 144 -14.11 -12.53 15.49
CA SER A 144 -14.24 -13.68 14.58
C SER A 144 -12.89 -14.19 14.04
N SER A 145 -11.86 -13.35 14.12
CA SER A 145 -10.48 -13.66 13.72
C SER A 145 -9.63 -14.15 14.89
N GLY A 146 -10.23 -14.35 16.07
CA GLY A 146 -9.55 -14.85 17.26
C GLY A 146 -8.67 -13.81 17.95
N ILE A 147 -8.86 -12.51 17.64
CA ILE A 147 -8.11 -11.42 18.27
C ILE A 147 -8.83 -11.03 19.56
N THR A 148 -8.16 -11.23 20.68
CA THR A 148 -8.67 -10.89 22.01
C THR A 148 -8.38 -9.44 22.39
N HIS A 149 -8.99 -8.97 23.48
CA HIS A 149 -8.65 -7.66 24.05
C HIS A 149 -7.19 -7.57 24.49
N GLU A 150 -6.58 -8.67 24.94
CA GLU A 150 -5.17 -8.67 25.35
C GLU A 150 -4.26 -8.55 24.12
N ASP A 151 -4.58 -9.27 23.06
CA ASP A 151 -3.90 -9.14 21.77
C ASP A 151 -3.98 -7.69 21.25
N MET A 152 -5.15 -7.05 21.37
CA MET A 152 -5.32 -5.66 20.95
C MET A 152 -4.47 -4.68 21.76
N LYS A 153 -4.15 -4.95 23.03
CA LYS A 153 -3.21 -4.12 23.80
C LYS A 153 -1.79 -4.25 23.26
N ASN A 154 -1.39 -5.45 22.83
CA ASN A 154 -0.10 -5.68 22.18
C ASN A 154 -0.04 -4.98 20.82
N ILE A 155 -1.06 -5.19 19.98
CA ILE A 155 -1.20 -4.54 18.66
C ILE A 155 -1.19 -3.03 18.80
N ARG A 156 -1.86 -2.47 19.80
CA ARG A 156 -1.87 -1.03 20.06
C ARG A 156 -0.45 -0.47 20.17
N MET A 157 0.47 -1.19 20.81
CA MET A 157 1.84 -0.70 21.01
C MET A 157 2.63 -0.54 19.71
N ALA A 158 2.29 -1.29 18.66
CA ALA A 158 2.83 -1.12 17.32
C ALA A 158 2.52 0.28 16.74
N THR A 159 1.33 0.82 17.06
CA THR A 159 0.84 2.11 16.58
C THR A 159 1.17 3.30 17.49
N LYS A 160 2.11 3.15 18.44
CA LYS A 160 2.44 4.21 19.39
C LYS A 160 2.89 5.50 18.72
N ASP A 161 3.69 5.41 17.67
CA ASP A 161 4.24 6.57 16.95
C ASP A 161 3.19 7.25 16.03
N SER A 162 2.03 6.62 15.84
CA SER A 162 0.86 7.17 15.16
C SER A 162 -0.25 7.56 16.14
N ASP A 163 0.10 7.84 17.40
CA ASP A 163 -0.83 8.18 18.48
C ASP A 163 -1.91 7.10 18.69
N PHE A 164 -1.52 5.83 18.60
CA PHE A 164 -2.37 4.66 18.76
C PHE A 164 -3.49 4.57 17.69
N ARG A 165 -3.15 4.93 16.46
CA ARG A 165 -4.09 4.90 15.32
C ARG A 165 -3.54 4.05 14.18
N SER A 166 -4.44 3.27 13.60
CA SER A 166 -4.27 2.63 12.30
C SER A 166 -5.16 3.34 11.27
N TYR A 167 -4.67 3.44 10.04
CA TYR A 167 -5.44 4.02 8.95
C TYR A 167 -6.00 2.96 8.00
N GLY A 168 -5.72 1.68 8.24
CA GLY A 168 -6.11 0.57 7.36
C GLY A 168 -5.62 0.77 5.93
N ALA A 169 -4.42 1.34 5.76
CA ALA A 169 -3.94 1.73 4.44
C ALA A 169 -3.84 0.53 3.49
N ASP A 170 -3.35 -0.61 4.00
CA ASP A 170 -3.24 -1.84 3.22
C ASP A 170 -4.58 -2.53 2.94
N MET A 171 -5.55 -2.40 3.85
CA MET A 171 -6.90 -2.88 3.62
C MET A 171 -7.55 -2.08 2.48
N ILE A 172 -7.41 -0.75 2.52
CA ILE A 172 -7.88 0.15 1.46
C ILE A 172 -7.15 -0.15 0.15
N ALA A 173 -5.83 -0.35 0.19
CA ALA A 173 -5.03 -0.71 -0.97
C ALA A 173 -5.54 -2.01 -1.60
N THR A 174 -5.85 -3.02 -0.80
CA THR A 174 -6.41 -4.30 -1.26
C THR A 174 -7.77 -4.13 -1.94
N ILE A 175 -8.69 -3.38 -1.33
CA ILE A 175 -9.98 -3.06 -1.98
C ILE A 175 -9.75 -2.31 -3.30
N THR A 176 -8.76 -1.42 -3.35
CA THR A 176 -8.39 -0.68 -4.56
C THR A 176 -7.84 -1.62 -5.64
N MET A 177 -6.99 -2.59 -5.28
CA MET A 177 -6.51 -3.63 -6.22
C MET A 177 -7.65 -4.45 -6.83
N VAL A 178 -8.62 -4.84 -6.00
CA VAL A 178 -9.82 -5.57 -6.44
C VAL A 178 -10.66 -4.69 -7.37
N ASN A 179 -10.86 -3.42 -7.02
CA ASN A 179 -11.59 -2.49 -7.88
C ASN A 179 -10.90 -2.24 -9.22
N TRP A 180 -9.56 -2.30 -9.32
CA TRP A 180 -8.92 -2.21 -10.63
C TRP A 180 -9.40 -3.32 -11.57
N MET A 181 -9.62 -4.53 -11.05
CA MET A 181 -10.08 -5.67 -11.84
C MET A 181 -11.57 -5.60 -12.19
N PHE A 182 -12.42 -5.18 -11.25
CA PHE A 182 -13.88 -5.27 -11.40
C PHE A 182 -14.59 -3.94 -11.67
N HIS A 183 -13.93 -2.84 -11.32
CA HIS A 183 -14.44 -1.47 -11.39
C HIS A 183 -13.39 -0.48 -11.93
N PRO A 184 -12.74 -0.75 -13.08
CA PRO A 184 -11.67 0.10 -13.61
C PRO A 184 -12.13 1.54 -13.91
N GLU A 185 -13.45 1.79 -14.01
CA GLU A 185 -14.03 3.12 -14.22
C GLU A 185 -13.74 4.11 -13.08
N ILE A 186 -13.39 3.62 -11.88
CA ILE A 186 -13.08 4.50 -10.73
C ILE A 186 -11.66 5.07 -10.78
N PHE A 187 -10.88 4.74 -11.81
CA PHE A 187 -9.48 5.15 -11.93
C PHE A 187 -9.31 6.20 -13.04
N LYS A 188 -8.50 7.21 -12.74
CA LYS A 188 -8.04 8.24 -13.67
C LYS A 188 -6.66 7.89 -14.20
N LYS A 189 -6.47 8.12 -15.49
CA LYS A 189 -5.19 7.86 -16.17
C LYS A 189 -4.31 9.09 -16.08
N GLU A 190 -3.08 8.90 -15.61
CA GLU A 190 -2.06 9.94 -15.53
C GLU A 190 -0.78 9.47 -16.23
N TYR A 191 -0.12 10.36 -16.95
CA TYR A 191 1.18 10.10 -17.55
C TYR A 191 2.20 11.00 -16.88
N LEU A 192 3.20 10.42 -16.25
CA LEU A 192 4.19 11.19 -15.48
C LEU A 192 5.60 10.71 -15.79
N THR A 193 6.56 11.63 -15.76
CA THR A 193 7.99 11.34 -15.84
C THR A 193 8.60 11.36 -14.43
N PRO A 194 9.18 10.25 -13.93
CA PRO A 194 9.95 10.26 -12.69
C PRO A 194 11.26 11.06 -12.87
N TYR A 195 11.64 11.84 -11.87
CA TYR A 195 12.90 12.56 -11.86
C TYR A 195 13.43 12.82 -10.44
N ILE A 196 14.75 12.91 -10.31
CA ILE A 196 15.42 13.12 -9.03
C ILE A 196 15.60 14.62 -8.79
N VAL A 197 15.29 15.07 -7.57
CA VAL A 197 15.63 16.41 -7.08
C VAL A 197 16.40 16.29 -5.77
N SER A 198 17.49 17.03 -5.64
CA SER A 198 18.31 17.10 -4.43
C SER A 198 18.42 18.56 -3.95
N PRO A 199 18.84 18.80 -2.68
CA PRO A 199 18.96 20.14 -2.12
C PRO A 199 19.86 21.10 -2.90
N GLU A 200 20.86 20.57 -3.61
CA GLU A 200 21.78 21.33 -4.46
C GLU A 200 21.18 21.74 -5.81
N HIS A 201 20.07 21.12 -6.23
CA HIS A 201 19.41 21.52 -7.47
C HIS A 201 18.75 22.88 -7.33
N THR A 202 19.01 23.74 -8.32
CA THR A 202 18.45 25.09 -8.42
C THR A 202 17.67 25.25 -9.72
N PHE A 203 16.68 26.13 -9.72
CA PHE A 203 15.97 26.47 -10.94
C PHE A 203 16.89 27.21 -11.92
N SER A 204 16.73 26.92 -13.21
CA SER A 204 17.44 27.60 -14.30
C SER A 204 16.55 28.58 -15.09
N ARG A 205 15.25 28.66 -14.77
CA ARG A 205 14.31 29.60 -15.42
C ARG A 205 14.51 31.03 -14.95
N ALA A 206 14.35 31.98 -15.85
CA ALA A 206 14.74 33.39 -15.65
C ALA A 206 14.11 34.03 -14.39
N GLU A 207 12.88 33.65 -14.03
CA GLU A 207 12.14 34.26 -12.92
C GLU A 207 12.68 33.88 -11.53
N VAL A 208 13.33 32.71 -11.41
CA VAL A 208 13.78 32.14 -10.13
C VAL A 208 15.17 31.50 -10.24
N SER A 209 15.97 31.93 -11.22
CA SER A 209 17.28 31.34 -11.50
C SER A 209 18.18 31.34 -10.27
N GLY A 210 18.79 30.20 -9.97
CA GLY A 210 19.66 30.02 -8.80
C GLY A 210 18.92 29.82 -7.47
N GLN A 211 17.58 29.88 -7.44
CA GLN A 211 16.83 29.51 -6.24
C GLN A 211 16.79 27.98 -6.09
N PRO A 212 16.90 27.44 -4.86
CA PRO A 212 16.77 26.00 -4.62
C PRO A 212 15.43 25.48 -5.13
N MET A 213 15.45 24.31 -5.78
CA MET A 213 14.22 23.66 -6.24
C MET A 213 13.40 23.11 -5.07
N LEU A 214 14.06 22.57 -4.04
CA LEU A 214 13.43 22.11 -2.82
C LEU A 214 13.28 23.29 -1.84
N GLN A 215 12.04 23.61 -1.51
CA GLN A 215 11.69 24.64 -0.55
C GLN A 215 10.98 24.00 0.65
N PRO A 216 11.10 24.57 1.86
CA PRO A 216 10.28 24.13 3.00
C PRO A 216 8.78 24.19 2.68
N VAL A 217 8.03 23.18 3.12
CA VAL A 217 6.58 23.09 2.89
C VAL A 217 5.90 22.87 4.23
N VAL A 218 4.87 23.67 4.53
CA VAL A 218 4.07 23.49 5.74
C VAL A 218 2.81 22.69 5.40
N ILE A 219 2.72 21.48 5.94
CA ILE A 219 1.60 20.57 5.74
C ILE A 219 0.91 20.37 7.09
N ARG A 220 -0.34 20.83 7.20
CA ARG A 220 -1.16 20.70 8.43
C ARG A 220 -0.42 21.21 9.69
N GLY A 221 0.28 22.34 9.57
CA GLY A 221 1.03 22.96 10.66
C GLY A 221 2.38 22.29 10.99
N LYS A 222 2.75 21.19 10.31
CA LYS A 222 4.08 20.60 10.39
C LYS A 222 4.93 21.08 9.21
N GLU A 223 6.08 21.65 9.52
CA GLU A 223 7.03 22.08 8.50
C GLU A 223 7.90 20.89 8.08
N TRP A 224 7.90 20.58 6.79
CA TRP A 224 8.87 19.70 6.17
C TRP A 224 10.01 20.54 5.59
N LYS A 225 11.25 20.04 5.74
CA LYS A 225 12.46 20.64 5.15
C LYS A 225 13.26 19.56 4.41
N PRO A 226 13.85 19.89 3.26
CA PRO A 226 14.78 18.99 2.60
C PRO A 226 15.97 18.70 3.52
N LYS A 227 16.39 17.44 3.58
CA LYS A 227 17.58 17.01 4.31
C LYS A 227 18.78 17.15 3.40
N GLU A 228 19.86 17.75 3.91
CA GLU A 228 21.12 17.89 3.20
C GLU A 228 21.64 16.52 2.73
N GLY A 229 22.05 16.44 1.46
CA GLY A 229 22.60 15.23 0.85
C GLY A 229 21.58 14.12 0.54
N PHE A 230 20.28 14.34 0.76
CA PHE A 230 19.22 13.39 0.38
C PHE A 230 18.65 13.71 -1.00
N ASP A 231 18.46 12.65 -1.77
CA ASP A 231 17.77 12.72 -3.06
C ASP A 231 16.28 12.43 -2.87
N TYR A 232 15.44 13.00 -3.72
CA TYR A 232 13.98 12.87 -3.68
C TYR A 232 13.44 12.52 -5.06
N LEU A 233 12.64 11.46 -5.15
CA LEU A 233 11.98 11.04 -6.38
C LEU A 233 10.63 11.74 -6.54
N TYR A 234 10.60 12.75 -7.41
CA TYR A 234 9.37 13.46 -7.79
C TYR A 234 8.91 13.06 -9.19
N PHE A 235 7.70 13.48 -9.52
CA PHE A 235 7.03 13.20 -10.79
C PHE A 235 6.54 14.51 -11.40
N LYS A 236 6.62 14.61 -12.72
CA LYS A 236 6.20 15.80 -13.48
C LYS A 236 5.45 15.38 -14.74
N ASP A 237 4.83 16.35 -15.38
CA ASP A 237 4.19 16.18 -16.69
C ASP A 237 5.14 15.50 -17.71
N PRO A 238 4.59 14.77 -18.68
CA PRO A 238 5.37 14.00 -19.64
C PRO A 238 6.43 14.84 -20.33
N SER A 239 7.65 14.31 -20.37
CA SER A 239 8.77 14.92 -21.07
C SER A 239 9.13 14.13 -22.32
N TYR A 240 9.52 14.86 -23.37
CA TYR A 240 10.16 14.26 -24.54
C TYR A 240 11.53 13.69 -24.14
N ASN A 241 11.90 12.54 -24.73
CA ASN A 241 13.19 11.84 -24.55
C ASN A 241 13.45 11.21 -23.17
N VAL A 242 12.43 11.05 -22.33
CA VAL A 242 12.54 10.36 -21.03
C VAL A 242 11.43 9.34 -20.91
N THR A 243 11.67 8.29 -20.14
CA THR A 243 10.65 7.27 -19.86
C THR A 243 9.45 7.91 -19.16
N ASN A 244 8.30 7.86 -19.82
CA ASN A 244 7.02 8.23 -19.23
C ASN A 244 6.35 6.98 -18.67
N GLN A 245 5.80 7.08 -17.48
CA GLN A 245 5.04 6.01 -16.85
C GLN A 245 3.56 6.35 -16.91
N CYS A 246 2.76 5.38 -17.35
CA CYS A 246 1.32 5.44 -17.24
C CYS A 246 0.89 4.95 -15.86
N PHE A 247 0.14 5.76 -15.14
CA PHE A 247 -0.45 5.46 -13.83
C PHE A 247 -1.97 5.42 -13.93
N MET A 248 -2.60 4.50 -13.21
CA MET A 248 -4.03 4.49 -12.93
C MET A 248 -4.22 4.85 -11.47
N VAL A 249 -4.79 6.03 -11.21
CA VAL A 249 -4.94 6.61 -9.86
C VAL A 249 -6.42 6.57 -9.47
N PRO A 250 -6.79 6.05 -8.29
CA PRO A 250 -8.18 6.03 -7.87
C PRO A 250 -8.72 7.46 -7.75
N ASP A 251 -9.93 7.68 -8.28
CA ASP A 251 -10.62 8.96 -8.15
C ASP A 251 -10.99 9.22 -6.68
N PRO A 252 -10.56 10.34 -6.06
CA PRO A 252 -10.91 10.65 -4.67
C PRO A 252 -12.42 10.68 -4.41
N ASP A 253 -13.23 11.00 -5.43
CA ASP A 253 -14.70 11.00 -5.31
C ASP A 253 -15.28 9.59 -5.11
N CYS A 254 -14.50 8.54 -5.36
CA CYS A 254 -14.90 7.15 -5.17
C CYS A 254 -14.58 6.61 -3.76
N MET A 255 -13.98 7.39 -2.86
CA MET A 255 -13.67 6.94 -1.49
C MET A 255 -14.88 6.39 -0.72
N PRO A 256 -16.09 6.97 -0.79
CA PRO A 256 -17.27 6.38 -0.15
C PRO A 256 -17.55 4.94 -0.61
N LYS A 257 -17.37 4.63 -1.90
CA LYS A 257 -17.53 3.27 -2.44
C LYS A 257 -16.46 2.32 -1.89
N ILE A 258 -15.20 2.75 -1.87
CA ILE A 258 -14.08 1.94 -1.36
C ILE A 258 -14.28 1.60 0.13
N TYR A 259 -14.67 2.58 0.95
CA TYR A 259 -14.93 2.32 2.36
C TYR A 259 -16.19 1.48 2.60
N HIS A 260 -17.23 1.64 1.78
CA HIS A 260 -18.39 0.75 1.84
C HIS A 260 -17.97 -0.71 1.60
N GLN A 261 -17.18 -0.97 0.55
CA GLN A 261 -16.63 -2.29 0.26
C GLN A 261 -15.70 -2.79 1.36
N LEU A 262 -14.87 -1.92 1.96
CA LEU A 262 -14.04 -2.29 3.11
C LEU A 262 -14.90 -2.84 4.25
N PHE A 263 -15.96 -2.14 4.66
CA PHE A 263 -16.81 -2.61 5.76
C PHE A 263 -17.66 -3.83 5.38
N GLU A 264 -18.03 -4.00 4.11
CA GLU A 264 -18.61 -5.26 3.62
C GLU A 264 -17.61 -6.42 3.70
N ALA A 265 -16.34 -6.19 3.38
CA ALA A 265 -15.30 -7.20 3.50
C ALA A 265 -15.09 -7.64 4.96
N LEU A 266 -15.27 -6.71 5.91
CA LEU A 266 -15.14 -6.95 7.35
C LEU A 266 -16.39 -7.53 8.02
N SER A 267 -17.58 -7.45 7.41
CA SER A 267 -18.81 -7.94 8.02
C SER A 267 -18.82 -9.48 8.21
N ASN A 268 -19.62 -9.98 9.16
CA ASN A 268 -19.76 -11.41 9.45
C ASN A 268 -20.82 -12.10 8.57
N GLU A 269 -20.99 -11.62 7.34
CA GLU A 269 -21.99 -12.12 6.39
C GLU A 269 -21.38 -12.23 4.99
N GLU A 270 -21.79 -13.25 4.22
CA GLU A 270 -21.40 -13.34 2.81
C GLU A 270 -22.06 -12.23 1.99
N ASN A 271 -21.29 -11.60 1.11
CA ASN A 271 -21.75 -10.50 0.26
C ASN A 271 -20.95 -10.40 -1.05
N GLY A 272 -21.37 -9.50 -1.93
CA GLY A 272 -20.75 -9.31 -3.24
C GLY A 272 -19.27 -8.91 -3.15
N THR A 273 -18.89 -8.09 -2.16
CA THR A 273 -17.51 -7.66 -1.99
C THR A 273 -16.58 -8.79 -1.57
N LYS A 274 -16.97 -9.62 -0.59
CA LYS A 274 -16.20 -10.81 -0.21
C LYS A 274 -15.99 -11.74 -1.41
N LYS A 275 -17.05 -11.96 -2.20
CA LYS A 275 -16.96 -12.73 -3.44
C LYS A 275 -15.98 -12.13 -4.45
N MET A 276 -16.01 -10.82 -4.68
CA MET A 276 -15.05 -10.14 -5.57
C MET A 276 -13.60 -10.30 -5.08
N ILE A 277 -13.35 -10.23 -3.77
CA ILE A 277 -12.02 -10.44 -3.19
C ILE A 277 -11.55 -11.88 -3.43
N ARG A 278 -12.40 -12.88 -3.22
CA ARG A 278 -12.05 -14.28 -3.53
C ARG A 278 -11.77 -14.47 -5.03
N GLU A 279 -12.65 -13.96 -5.89
CA GLU A 279 -12.47 -14.04 -7.34
C GLU A 279 -11.20 -13.32 -7.83
N PHE A 280 -10.82 -12.20 -7.20
CA PHE A 280 -9.59 -11.50 -7.51
C PHE A 280 -8.37 -12.41 -7.35
N PHE A 281 -8.27 -13.13 -6.22
CA PHE A 281 -7.15 -14.03 -5.96
C PHE A 281 -7.22 -15.32 -6.77
N LEU A 282 -8.41 -15.87 -7.02
CA LEU A 282 -8.59 -17.06 -7.86
C LEU A 282 -8.16 -16.82 -9.32
N LYS A 283 -8.31 -15.60 -9.83
CA LYS A 283 -7.89 -15.24 -11.19
C LYS A 283 -6.37 -15.08 -11.32
N GLN A 284 -5.64 -15.06 -10.21
CA GLN A 284 -4.18 -14.99 -10.23
C GLN A 284 -3.59 -16.37 -10.57
N SER A 285 -2.62 -16.40 -11.45
CA SER A 285 -1.61 -17.44 -11.47
C SER A 285 -0.63 -17.20 -10.32
N THR A 286 -0.15 -15.96 -10.21
CA THR A 286 0.73 -15.51 -9.12
C THR A 286 0.35 -14.11 -8.65
N PHE A 287 0.18 -13.94 -7.34
CA PHE A 287 0.15 -12.64 -6.68
C PHE A 287 1.35 -12.55 -5.73
N SER A 288 2.29 -11.68 -6.05
CA SER A 288 3.51 -11.46 -5.28
C SER A 288 3.41 -10.15 -4.52
N ARG A 289 3.68 -10.16 -3.21
CA ARG A 289 3.72 -8.95 -2.38
C ARG A 289 5.07 -8.84 -1.71
N LEU A 290 5.72 -7.70 -1.91
CA LEU A 290 6.88 -7.28 -1.13
C LEU A 290 6.41 -6.24 -0.12
N SER A 291 6.38 -6.57 1.16
CA SER A 291 6.08 -5.62 2.24
C SER A 291 7.09 -5.71 3.37
N ASP A 292 7.17 -4.68 4.20
CA ASP A 292 7.93 -4.67 5.45
C ASP A 292 7.15 -5.37 6.57
N PHE A 293 6.81 -6.63 6.33
CA PHE A 293 5.99 -7.46 7.23
C PHE A 293 6.62 -7.62 8.62
N TRP A 294 6.15 -6.87 9.62
CA TRP A 294 6.49 -7.04 11.04
C TRP A 294 5.37 -6.53 11.96
N LEU A 295 5.35 -6.99 13.21
CA LEU A 295 4.36 -6.60 14.24
C LEU A 295 4.22 -5.10 14.49
N ASN A 296 5.17 -4.28 14.03
CA ASN A 296 5.08 -2.83 14.18
C ASN A 296 4.12 -2.17 13.18
N ASP A 297 3.76 -2.86 12.09
CA ASP A 297 2.72 -2.41 11.19
C ASP A 297 1.48 -3.30 11.30
N VAL A 298 0.46 -2.76 11.95
CA VAL A 298 -0.81 -3.45 12.16
C VAL A 298 -1.62 -3.55 10.86
N ASP A 299 -1.38 -2.68 9.87
CA ASP A 299 -2.18 -2.62 8.66
C ASP A 299 -2.00 -3.90 7.81
N ASP A 300 -0.79 -4.46 7.74
CA ASP A 300 -0.49 -5.74 7.07
C ASP A 300 -1.27 -6.92 7.71
N GLY A 301 -1.21 -7.04 9.04
CA GLY A 301 -1.90 -8.10 9.78
C GLY A 301 -3.41 -8.03 9.59
N PHE A 302 -4.00 -6.84 9.74
CA PHE A 302 -5.44 -6.62 9.52
C PHE A 302 -5.85 -6.91 8.08
N THR A 303 -5.00 -6.62 7.10
CA THR A 303 -5.27 -6.89 5.68
C THR A 303 -5.34 -8.38 5.39
N ILE A 304 -4.38 -9.17 5.88
CA ILE A 304 -4.40 -10.62 5.70
C ILE A 304 -5.61 -11.23 6.40
N LEU A 305 -5.92 -10.77 7.62
CA LEU A 305 -7.13 -11.21 8.33
C LEU A 305 -8.41 -10.87 7.57
N MET A 306 -8.51 -9.67 7.00
CA MET A 306 -9.65 -9.26 6.15
C MET A 306 -9.79 -10.20 4.95
N ILE A 307 -8.68 -10.55 4.28
CA ILE A 307 -8.70 -11.48 3.14
C ILE A 307 -9.18 -12.87 3.60
N ILE A 308 -8.61 -13.43 4.66
CA ILE A 308 -9.03 -14.74 5.23
C ILE A 308 -10.52 -14.70 5.60
N HIS A 309 -10.98 -13.59 6.19
CA HIS A 309 -12.36 -13.37 6.59
C HIS A 309 -13.36 -13.37 5.43
N CYS A 310 -12.90 -13.08 4.20
CA CYS A 310 -13.71 -13.20 3.00
C CYS A 310 -14.00 -14.67 2.62
N PHE A 311 -13.31 -15.65 3.19
CA PHE A 311 -13.51 -17.08 2.95
C PHE A 311 -14.32 -17.79 4.06
N LYS A 312 -14.80 -17.09 5.10
CA LYS A 312 -15.39 -17.74 6.29
C LYS A 312 -16.90 -18.02 6.20
N PHE A 313 -17.67 -17.20 5.50
CA PHE A 313 -19.14 -17.19 5.60
C PHE A 313 -19.85 -17.80 4.39
N CYS A 314 -19.15 -18.59 3.60
CA CYS A 314 -19.70 -19.31 2.45
C CYS A 314 -19.09 -20.71 2.33
N SER A 315 -19.72 -21.56 1.51
CA SER A 315 -19.11 -22.82 1.08
C SER A 315 -18.01 -22.53 0.06
N LEU A 316 -16.84 -23.10 0.27
CA LEU A 316 -15.67 -22.88 -0.57
C LEU A 316 -15.49 -24.00 -1.61
N SER A 317 -14.98 -23.66 -2.78
CA SER A 317 -14.36 -24.65 -3.68
C SER A 317 -12.99 -25.10 -3.14
N THR A 318 -12.46 -26.19 -3.70
CA THR A 318 -11.11 -26.66 -3.38
C THR A 318 -10.03 -25.61 -3.69
N GLU A 319 -10.19 -24.86 -4.78
CA GLU A 319 -9.28 -23.76 -5.14
C GLU A 319 -9.38 -22.59 -4.15
N GLU A 320 -10.58 -22.25 -3.69
CA GLU A 320 -10.78 -21.23 -2.66
C GLU A 320 -10.16 -21.64 -1.32
N GLU A 321 -10.27 -22.91 -0.93
CA GLU A 321 -9.59 -23.45 0.25
C GLU A 321 -8.08 -23.33 0.13
N GLN A 322 -7.50 -23.69 -1.02
CA GLN A 322 -6.05 -23.58 -1.26
C GLN A 322 -5.54 -22.15 -1.19
N VAL A 323 -6.30 -21.18 -1.71
CA VAL A 323 -5.93 -19.76 -1.62
C VAL A 323 -6.01 -19.28 -0.17
N ARG A 324 -7.11 -19.58 0.53
CA ARG A 324 -7.27 -19.24 1.95
C ARG A 324 -6.13 -19.80 2.80
N ASP A 325 -5.79 -21.06 2.59
CA ASP A 325 -4.78 -21.75 3.41
C ASP A 325 -3.39 -21.12 3.22
N GLN A 326 -3.05 -20.63 2.02
CA GLN A 326 -1.82 -19.86 1.81
C GLN A 326 -1.78 -18.57 2.64
N PHE A 327 -2.90 -17.82 2.72
CA PHE A 327 -2.97 -16.64 3.59
C PHE A 327 -2.90 -16.99 5.07
N ILE A 328 -3.50 -18.11 5.49
CA ILE A 328 -3.38 -18.61 6.86
C ILE A 328 -1.91 -18.89 7.18
N GLU A 329 -1.19 -19.60 6.31
CA GLU A 329 0.24 -19.87 6.50
C GLU A 329 1.07 -18.58 6.62
N ILE A 330 0.84 -17.58 5.75
CA ILE A 330 1.51 -16.28 5.82
C ILE A 330 1.22 -15.56 7.14
N SER A 331 0.00 -15.69 7.68
CA SER A 331 -0.37 -15.03 8.94
C SER A 331 0.22 -15.68 10.21
N LYS A 332 0.70 -16.93 10.15
CA LYS A 332 1.15 -17.67 11.34
C LYS A 332 2.24 -16.98 12.14
N PRO A 333 3.34 -16.47 11.53
CA PRO A 333 4.41 -15.82 12.30
C PRO A 333 3.92 -14.62 13.09
N TRP A 334 2.92 -13.89 12.56
CA TRP A 334 2.33 -12.74 13.23
C TRP A 334 1.53 -13.17 14.47
N PHE A 335 0.70 -14.22 14.38
CA PHE A 335 -0.01 -14.79 15.53
C PHE A 335 0.94 -15.38 16.59
N GLU A 336 1.98 -16.10 16.15
CA GLU A 336 2.96 -16.70 17.06
C GLU A 336 3.69 -15.66 17.91
N GLU A 337 3.96 -14.47 17.38
CA GLU A 337 4.56 -13.39 18.15
C GLU A 337 3.53 -12.62 18.98
N LEU A 338 2.31 -12.44 18.48
CA LEU A 338 1.23 -11.74 19.19
C LEU A 338 0.88 -12.40 20.53
N HIS A 339 1.03 -13.73 20.60
CA HIS A 339 0.73 -14.57 21.77
C HIS A 339 1.94 -14.90 22.65
N LYS A 340 3.12 -14.31 22.38
CA LYS A 340 4.27 -14.33 23.30
C LYS A 340 4.13 -13.26 24.37
#